data_AF-A0AAU7SP06-F1
#
_entry.id   AF-A0AAU7SP06-F1
#
_cell.length_a   1.000
_cell.length_b   1.000
_cell.length_c   1.000
_cell.angle_alpha   90.00
_cell.angle_beta   90.00
_cell.angle_gamma   90.00
#
_symmetry.space_group_name_H-M   'P 1'
#
loop_
_entity.id
_entity.type
_entity.pdbx_description
1 polymer ?
#
loop_
_entity_poly.entity_id
_entity_poly.type
_entity_poly.pdbx_seq_one_letter_code
_entity_poly.pdbx_strand_id
1 'polypeptide(L)'
;MKITIARTLIIFGVVVTMGLLGAVGLQQHALNQLKVNGPIYEQIVNGKDLVADILPPPLFVVESYMLALEAGEFPDRVEANAAKIAKLRADYNERRAYWQKSSLPQTLKDQLANDVLTKSDNFWQAMNDGVLPALAAKDTSRIKQHIARLKDAFHLHQDAVEQLVASSNEFLSEQEDGARQEIQRWTALSLSAAAGAIFLLVGGTLLLRHRAIAPLETMRAYMSVLADGDYSKDVPHSNRPDEIGAMAKSVAVFKTKAEENRRLEAQAEANRRTSEHERTEQESVQRQQSTDIKFAVDALAHGLHQLASGNLTHRIADAFTPQLDTVRLDFNAALEQLQDTLRTIGRNAHVIAASSDQVKVATDDLYKRTERQAASVEETAAALEQLTTTVANSSQRADDAGRLAATAHENAEKSGHIVGRAIAAMDGIEASSNEVFNIIGVIDDIAFQTNLLALNAGVEAARAGDAGKGFAVVAQEVRELAQRSAHAAKEIKTLISASGEQVKRGVALVAETGQALGQIGQQVEEVNLNVAAIVDASREQATGLKEINLALNTIDQGTQQNAAMVEESNAASQRLAKEAEALFDLLGRFKTGETSQSASVATGFRRQERQAAASPLPGFGRTAIRAYGS
;
A
#
# COMPACT_ATOMS: atom_id res chain seq x y z
N MET A 1 -53.73 43.57 -7.23
CA MET A 1 -52.50 44.21 -6.71
C MET A 1 -51.60 44.55 -7.88
N LYS A 2 -51.23 45.82 -8.08
CA LYS A 2 -50.28 46.21 -9.14
C LYS A 2 -48.88 45.74 -8.74
N ILE A 3 -48.20 44.98 -9.60
CA ILE A 3 -46.85 44.48 -9.34
C ILE A 3 -45.86 45.59 -9.68
N THR A 4 -45.29 46.17 -8.64
CA THR A 4 -44.22 47.17 -8.70
C THR A 4 -42.89 46.53 -9.12
N ILE A 5 -42.04 47.27 -9.82
CA ILE A 5 -40.70 46.84 -10.21
C ILE A 5 -39.89 46.43 -8.96
N ALA A 6 -40.02 47.17 -7.87
CA ALA A 6 -39.38 46.83 -6.59
C ALA A 6 -39.82 45.46 -6.03
N ARG A 7 -41.12 45.14 -6.10
CA ARG A 7 -41.61 43.80 -5.68
C ARG A 7 -41.12 42.70 -6.61
N THR A 8 -40.98 42.98 -7.90
CA THR A 8 -40.47 42.01 -8.88
C THR A 8 -39.00 41.68 -8.61
N LEU A 9 -38.18 42.67 -8.23
CA LEU A 9 -36.78 42.49 -7.81
C LEU A 9 -36.65 41.65 -6.54
N ILE A 10 -37.48 41.92 -5.53
CA ILE A 10 -37.48 41.14 -4.28
C ILE A 10 -37.91 39.70 -4.55
N ILE A 11 -38.98 39.48 -5.33
CA ILE A 11 -39.43 38.13 -5.70
C ILE A 11 -38.34 37.40 -6.48
N PHE A 12 -37.67 38.07 -7.43
CA PHE A 12 -36.54 37.49 -8.17
C PHE A 12 -35.39 37.07 -7.24
N GLY A 13 -34.97 37.94 -6.33
CA GLY A 13 -33.92 37.63 -5.36
C GLY A 13 -34.29 36.46 -4.45
N VAL A 14 -35.53 36.40 -3.95
CA VAL A 14 -36.02 35.29 -3.11
C VAL A 14 -36.05 33.97 -3.88
N VAL A 15 -36.53 33.97 -5.12
CA VAL A 15 -36.59 32.76 -5.96
C VAL A 15 -35.21 32.21 -6.28
N VAL A 16 -34.25 33.09 -6.65
CA VAL A 16 -32.86 32.67 -6.93
C VAL A 16 -32.18 32.14 -5.67
N THR A 17 -32.37 32.80 -4.52
CA THR A 17 -31.76 32.39 -3.25
C THR A 17 -32.32 31.05 -2.76
N MET A 18 -33.64 30.83 -2.86
CA MET A 18 -34.24 29.53 -2.53
C MET A 18 -33.78 28.41 -3.47
N GLY A 19 -33.62 28.69 -4.76
CA GLY A 19 -33.09 27.71 -5.72
C GLY A 19 -31.65 27.28 -5.40
N LEU A 20 -30.78 28.23 -5.01
CA LEU A 20 -29.40 27.96 -4.59
C LEU A 20 -29.34 27.15 -3.29
N LEU A 21 -30.15 27.52 -2.28
CA LEU A 21 -30.22 26.79 -1.02
C LEU A 21 -30.75 25.35 -1.20
N GLY A 22 -31.72 25.17 -2.10
CA GLY A 22 -32.23 23.83 -2.46
C GLY A 22 -31.15 22.95 -3.11
N ALA A 23 -30.38 23.50 -4.06
CA ALA A 23 -29.29 22.78 -4.72
C ALA A 23 -28.19 22.37 -3.73
N VAL A 24 -27.78 23.29 -2.83
CA VAL A 24 -26.82 23.02 -1.76
C VAL A 24 -27.34 21.94 -0.80
N GLY A 25 -28.62 22.00 -0.43
CA GLY A 25 -29.25 21.00 0.43
C GLY A 25 -29.28 19.59 -0.17
N LEU A 26 -29.58 19.47 -1.47
CA LEU A 26 -29.55 18.20 -2.20
C LEU A 26 -28.13 17.63 -2.26
N GLN A 27 -27.13 18.49 -2.50
CA GLN A 27 -25.73 18.08 -2.52
C GLN A 27 -25.22 17.65 -1.15
N GLN A 28 -25.62 18.34 -0.08
CA GLN A 28 -25.28 17.95 1.30
C GLN A 28 -25.91 16.60 1.68
N HIS A 29 -27.15 16.34 1.27
CA HIS A 29 -27.82 15.07 1.52
C HIS A 29 -27.14 13.90 0.77
N ALA A 30 -26.81 14.09 -0.51
CA ALA A 30 -26.06 13.12 -1.31
C ALA A 30 -24.70 12.80 -0.67
N LEU A 31 -23.97 13.83 -0.21
CA LEU A 31 -22.68 13.64 0.47
C LEU A 31 -22.80 12.85 1.77
N ASN A 32 -23.86 13.04 2.56
CA ASN A 32 -24.02 12.32 3.83
C ASN A 32 -24.28 10.81 3.64
N GLN A 33 -24.90 10.40 2.53
CA GLN A 33 -25.13 8.97 2.22
C GLN A 33 -23.87 8.27 1.68
N LEU A 34 -23.01 9.01 0.98
CA LEU A 34 -21.88 8.48 0.20
C LEU A 34 -20.50 8.72 0.82
N LYS A 35 -20.41 9.51 1.90
CA LYS A 35 -19.13 9.77 2.58
C LYS A 35 -18.54 8.47 3.15
N VAL A 36 -17.22 8.45 3.33
CA VAL A 36 -16.53 7.45 4.17
C VAL A 36 -17.22 7.42 5.55
N ASN A 37 -17.68 6.24 5.97
CA ASN A 37 -18.57 5.96 7.12
C ASN A 37 -20.08 6.24 6.91
N GLY A 38 -20.54 6.42 5.68
CA GLY A 38 -21.96 6.39 5.32
C GLY A 38 -22.51 4.95 5.35
N PRO A 39 -23.84 4.77 5.42
CA PRO A 39 -24.47 3.46 5.57
C PRO A 39 -24.17 2.50 4.40
N ILE A 40 -24.02 3.02 3.18
CA ILE A 40 -23.62 2.22 1.99
C ILE A 40 -22.14 1.82 2.08
N TYR A 41 -21.28 2.74 2.52
CA TYR A 41 -19.85 2.48 2.69
C TYR A 41 -19.60 1.42 3.76
N GLU A 42 -20.29 1.48 4.91
CA GLU A 42 -20.18 0.46 5.96
C GLU A 42 -20.59 -0.93 5.47
N GLN A 43 -21.64 -1.04 4.65
CA GLN A 43 -22.06 -2.32 4.08
C GLN A 43 -21.02 -2.90 3.11
N ILE A 44 -20.41 -2.06 2.26
CA ILE A 44 -19.35 -2.47 1.33
C ILE A 44 -18.11 -2.93 2.11
N VAL A 45 -17.71 -2.19 3.16
CA VAL A 45 -16.56 -2.57 4.00
C VAL A 45 -16.83 -3.88 4.72
N ASN A 46 -17.97 -4.03 5.40
CA ASN A 46 -18.29 -5.28 6.10
C ASN A 46 -18.39 -6.49 5.17
N GLY A 47 -18.89 -6.31 3.94
CA GLY A 47 -18.91 -7.37 2.94
C GLY A 47 -17.50 -7.76 2.48
N LYS A 48 -16.62 -6.77 2.27
CA LYS A 48 -15.20 -7.01 1.92
C LYS A 48 -14.43 -7.66 3.07
N ASP A 49 -14.67 -7.23 4.31
CA ASP A 49 -14.09 -7.83 5.51
C ASP A 49 -14.60 -9.26 5.73
N LEU A 50 -15.87 -9.55 5.42
CA LEU A 50 -16.42 -10.91 5.51
C LEU A 50 -15.71 -11.85 4.55
N VAL A 51 -15.55 -11.43 3.30
CA VAL A 51 -14.77 -12.18 2.30
C VAL A 51 -13.32 -12.31 2.80
N ALA A 52 -12.69 -11.23 3.26
CA ALA A 52 -11.31 -11.23 3.74
C ALA A 52 -11.06 -11.96 5.06
N ASP A 53 -12.08 -12.31 5.85
CA ASP A 53 -11.96 -13.16 7.04
C ASP A 53 -12.22 -14.64 6.72
N ILE A 54 -12.93 -14.92 5.64
CA ILE A 54 -13.34 -16.27 5.23
C ILE A 54 -12.38 -16.87 4.17
N LEU A 55 -11.78 -16.03 3.32
CA LEU A 55 -10.89 -16.41 2.22
C LEU A 55 -9.36 -16.43 2.50
N PRO A 56 -8.80 -15.89 3.61
CA PRO A 56 -7.63 -16.51 4.22
C PRO A 56 -8.10 -17.82 4.86
N PRO A 57 -7.25 -18.86 4.94
CA PRO A 57 -7.66 -20.26 5.14
C PRO A 57 -8.95 -20.45 5.98
N PRO A 58 -10.01 -21.10 5.44
CA PRO A 58 -11.39 -21.13 5.94
C PRO A 58 -11.54 -20.90 7.44
N LEU A 59 -11.69 -19.65 7.88
CA LEU A 59 -11.92 -19.24 9.28
C LEU A 59 -11.20 -20.14 10.31
N PHE A 60 -9.87 -20.29 10.15
CA PHE A 60 -8.97 -21.08 11.01
C PHE A 60 -9.13 -22.63 10.95
N VAL A 61 -10.06 -23.15 10.16
CA VAL A 61 -10.33 -24.59 9.95
C VAL A 61 -9.25 -25.25 9.09
N VAL A 62 -8.78 -24.61 8.01
CA VAL A 62 -7.71 -25.19 7.17
C VAL A 62 -6.41 -25.41 7.93
N GLU A 63 -5.95 -24.39 8.67
CA GLU A 63 -4.71 -24.51 9.43
C GLU A 63 -4.84 -25.57 10.53
N SER A 64 -5.99 -25.60 11.21
CA SER A 64 -6.28 -26.63 12.21
C SER A 64 -6.32 -28.04 11.60
N TYR A 65 -6.85 -28.18 10.39
CA TYR A 65 -6.86 -29.45 9.66
C TYR A 65 -5.44 -29.89 9.27
N MET A 66 -4.61 -28.98 8.76
CA MET A 66 -3.22 -29.25 8.41
C MET A 66 -2.40 -29.66 9.65
N LEU A 67 -2.55 -28.95 10.77
CA LEU A 67 -1.87 -29.25 12.03
C LEU A 67 -2.29 -30.61 12.59
N ALA A 68 -3.56 -30.99 12.43
CA ALA A 68 -4.06 -32.30 12.81
C ALA A 68 -3.49 -33.43 11.95
N LEU A 69 -3.32 -33.20 10.63
CA LEU A 69 -2.64 -34.14 9.74
C LEU A 69 -1.15 -34.29 10.10
N GLU A 70 -0.43 -33.19 10.32
CA GLU A 70 0.98 -33.19 10.72
C GLU A 70 1.16 -33.94 12.06
N ALA A 71 0.30 -33.67 13.05
CA ALA A 71 0.35 -34.36 14.34
C ALA A 71 0.02 -35.86 14.23
N GLY A 72 -0.79 -36.25 13.24
CA GLY A 72 -1.13 -37.65 12.98
C GLY A 72 0.01 -38.45 12.38
N GLU A 73 0.90 -37.80 11.61
CA GLU A 73 2.06 -38.42 10.97
C GLU A 73 3.33 -38.32 11.84
N PHE A 74 3.49 -37.22 12.59
CA PHE A 74 4.68 -36.89 13.37
C PHE A 74 4.36 -36.82 14.88
N PRO A 75 4.63 -37.90 15.65
CA PRO A 75 4.28 -37.96 17.08
C PRO A 75 4.95 -36.90 17.96
N ASP A 76 6.11 -36.39 17.56
CA ASP A 76 6.84 -35.31 18.21
C ASP A 76 6.15 -33.94 18.07
N ARG A 77 5.29 -33.78 17.06
CA ARG A 77 4.54 -32.53 16.81
C ARG A 77 3.21 -32.44 17.55
N VAL A 78 2.74 -33.54 18.15
CA VAL A 78 1.40 -33.62 18.77
C VAL A 78 1.14 -32.52 19.79
N GLU A 79 2.06 -32.28 20.72
CA GLU A 79 1.87 -31.29 21.79
C GLU A 79 1.87 -29.85 21.24
N ALA A 80 2.85 -29.52 20.40
CA ALA A 80 2.96 -28.20 19.79
C ALA A 80 1.75 -27.88 18.89
N ASN A 81 1.30 -28.86 18.09
CA ASN A 81 0.17 -28.69 17.20
C ASN A 81 -1.16 -28.64 17.95
N ALA A 82 -1.33 -29.42 19.02
CA ALA A 82 -2.51 -29.32 19.87
C ALA A 82 -2.64 -27.92 20.51
N ALA A 83 -1.53 -27.32 20.95
CA ALA A 83 -1.53 -25.96 21.47
C ALA A 83 -1.92 -24.91 20.41
N LYS A 84 -1.40 -25.05 19.18
CA LYS A 84 -1.79 -24.18 18.06
C LYS A 84 -3.26 -24.34 17.66
N ILE A 85 -3.75 -25.57 17.58
CA ILE A 85 -5.17 -25.89 17.30
C ILE A 85 -6.08 -25.25 18.36
N ALA A 86 -5.69 -25.29 19.64
CA ALA A 86 -6.44 -24.66 20.71
C ALA A 86 -6.51 -23.13 20.56
N LYS A 87 -5.40 -22.48 20.15
CA LYS A 87 -5.37 -21.06 19.84
C LYS A 87 -6.28 -20.71 18.66
N LEU A 88 -6.15 -21.44 17.55
CA LEU A 88 -6.97 -21.25 16.35
C LEU A 88 -8.47 -21.41 16.65
N ARG A 89 -8.83 -22.30 17.58
CA ARG A 89 -10.20 -22.43 18.07
C ARG A 89 -10.69 -21.20 18.85
N ALA A 90 -9.82 -20.59 19.65
CA ALA A 90 -10.15 -19.35 20.35
C ALA A 90 -10.38 -18.20 19.37
N ASP A 91 -9.49 -18.05 18.38
CA ASP A 91 -9.60 -17.04 17.33
C ASP A 91 -10.88 -17.23 16.48
N TYR A 92 -11.22 -18.49 16.17
CA TYR A 92 -12.50 -18.86 15.54
C TYR A 92 -13.72 -18.39 16.36
N ASN A 93 -13.72 -18.63 17.67
CA ASN A 93 -14.83 -18.24 18.54
C ASN A 93 -14.98 -16.72 18.65
N GLU A 94 -13.86 -15.98 18.68
CA GLU A 94 -13.86 -14.52 18.68
C GLU A 94 -14.47 -13.98 17.38
N ARG A 95 -14.02 -14.48 16.23
CA ARG A 95 -14.56 -14.08 14.92
C ARG A 95 -16.03 -14.45 14.76
N ARG A 96 -16.43 -15.63 15.23
CA ARG A 96 -17.85 -16.02 15.30
C ARG A 96 -18.68 -14.99 16.07
N ALA A 97 -18.21 -14.55 17.24
CA ALA A 97 -18.92 -13.57 18.07
C ALA A 97 -18.94 -12.17 17.42
N TYR A 98 -17.88 -11.79 16.71
CA TYR A 98 -17.81 -10.56 15.93
C TYR A 98 -18.88 -10.53 14.84
N TRP A 99 -18.96 -11.58 14.00
CA TRP A 99 -19.87 -11.61 12.87
C TRP A 99 -21.35 -11.64 13.27
N GLN A 100 -21.68 -12.22 14.42
CA GLN A 100 -23.04 -12.14 14.99
C GLN A 100 -23.48 -10.69 15.29
N LYS A 101 -22.54 -9.79 15.61
CA LYS A 101 -22.82 -8.39 15.95
C LYS A 101 -22.62 -7.41 14.78
N SER A 102 -22.07 -7.88 13.66
CA SER A 102 -21.80 -7.06 12.47
C SER A 102 -23.08 -6.42 11.91
N SER A 103 -22.96 -5.40 11.05
CA SER A 103 -24.08 -4.83 10.29
C SER A 103 -24.28 -5.49 8.92
N LEU A 104 -23.85 -6.75 8.77
CA LEU A 104 -24.09 -7.52 7.55
C LEU A 104 -25.59 -7.66 7.24
N PRO A 105 -25.96 -7.78 5.94
CA PRO A 105 -27.29 -8.14 5.51
C PRO A 105 -27.80 -9.41 6.19
N GLN A 106 -29.11 -9.45 6.49
CA GLN A 106 -29.71 -10.58 7.19
C GLN A 106 -29.53 -11.90 6.42
N THR A 107 -29.58 -11.85 5.09
CA THR A 107 -29.36 -13.02 4.21
C THR A 107 -27.97 -13.64 4.40
N LEU A 108 -26.92 -12.82 4.38
CA LEU A 108 -25.55 -13.27 4.60
C LEU A 108 -25.32 -13.72 6.05
N LYS A 109 -25.94 -13.05 7.03
CA LYS A 109 -25.90 -13.48 8.43
C LYS A 109 -26.56 -14.84 8.63
N ASP A 110 -27.70 -15.07 8.01
CA ASP A 110 -28.42 -16.34 8.10
C ASP A 110 -27.63 -17.46 7.42
N GLN A 111 -27.02 -17.19 6.26
CA GLN A 111 -26.16 -18.16 5.57
C GLN A 111 -24.89 -18.47 6.39
N LEU A 112 -24.24 -17.45 6.95
CA LEU A 112 -23.09 -17.63 7.84
C LEU A 112 -23.46 -18.43 9.09
N ALA A 113 -24.57 -18.10 9.76
CA ALA A 113 -24.98 -18.74 11.02
C ALA A 113 -25.49 -20.17 10.82
N ASN A 114 -26.40 -20.36 9.86
CA ASN A 114 -27.13 -21.62 9.69
C ASN A 114 -26.39 -22.62 8.81
N ASP A 115 -25.36 -22.19 8.07
CA ASP A 115 -24.61 -23.08 7.20
C ASP A 115 -23.11 -23.14 7.57
N VAL A 116 -22.37 -22.05 7.36
CA VAL A 116 -20.90 -22.03 7.56
C VAL A 116 -20.52 -22.34 9.00
N LEU A 117 -21.09 -21.61 9.97
CA LEU A 117 -20.79 -21.81 11.39
C LEU A 117 -21.30 -23.16 11.90
N THR A 118 -22.42 -23.66 11.38
CA THR A 118 -22.93 -24.99 11.73
C THR A 118 -21.99 -26.10 11.25
N LYS A 119 -21.47 -26.01 10.02
CA LYS A 119 -20.51 -26.97 9.48
C LYS A 119 -19.13 -26.84 10.13
N SER A 120 -18.72 -25.63 10.51
CA SER A 120 -17.49 -25.42 11.30
C SER A 120 -17.62 -26.01 12.70
N ASP A 121 -18.78 -25.89 13.34
CA ASP A 121 -19.05 -26.52 14.65
C ASP A 121 -18.92 -28.05 14.56
N ASN A 122 -19.39 -28.66 13.46
CA ASN A 122 -19.18 -30.10 13.20
C ASN A 122 -17.69 -30.45 13.03
N PHE A 123 -16.91 -29.62 12.32
CA PHE A 123 -15.46 -29.79 12.20
C PHE A 123 -14.77 -29.72 13.56
N TRP A 124 -15.07 -28.69 14.35
CA TRP A 124 -14.50 -28.53 15.69
C TRP A 124 -14.94 -29.65 16.64
N GLN A 125 -16.15 -30.16 16.51
CA GLN A 125 -16.60 -31.32 17.27
C GLN A 125 -15.78 -32.57 16.90
N ALA A 126 -15.61 -32.86 15.60
CA ALA A 126 -14.78 -33.97 15.12
C ALA A 126 -13.32 -33.85 15.58
N MET A 127 -12.80 -32.62 15.64
CA MET A 127 -11.46 -32.31 16.14
C MET A 127 -11.32 -32.63 17.63
N ASN A 128 -12.21 -32.11 18.47
CA ASN A 128 -12.09 -32.21 19.93
C ASN A 128 -12.53 -33.55 20.50
N ASP A 129 -13.58 -34.15 19.95
CA ASP A 129 -14.15 -35.40 20.47
C ASP A 129 -13.46 -36.63 19.88
N GLY A 130 -12.73 -36.45 18.77
CA GLY A 130 -12.11 -37.54 18.00
C GLY A 130 -10.61 -37.43 17.86
N VAL A 131 -10.15 -36.43 17.11
CA VAL A 131 -8.74 -36.34 16.68
C VAL A 131 -7.80 -36.03 17.84
N LEU A 132 -8.06 -34.99 18.63
CA LEU A 132 -7.18 -34.62 19.75
C LEU A 132 -7.03 -35.72 20.81
N PRO A 133 -8.10 -36.41 21.26
CA PRO A 133 -7.98 -37.55 22.17
C PRO A 133 -7.21 -38.73 21.55
N ALA A 134 -7.42 -39.01 20.26
CA ALA A 134 -6.70 -40.10 19.58
C ALA A 134 -5.20 -39.81 19.44
N LEU A 135 -4.84 -38.55 19.14
CA LEU A 135 -3.45 -38.07 19.11
C LEU A 135 -2.80 -38.16 20.49
N ALA A 136 -3.49 -37.72 21.56
CA ALA A 136 -2.99 -37.82 22.93
C ALA A 136 -2.78 -39.27 23.39
N ALA A 137 -3.66 -40.18 22.96
CA ALA A 137 -3.56 -41.61 23.24
C ALA A 137 -2.54 -42.35 22.35
N LYS A 138 -1.98 -41.68 21.33
CA LYS A 138 -1.08 -42.26 20.30
C LYS A 138 -1.67 -43.50 19.61
N ASP A 139 -3.00 -43.59 19.50
CA ASP A 139 -3.70 -44.71 18.88
C ASP A 139 -3.79 -44.49 17.36
N THR A 140 -2.86 -45.08 16.61
CA THR A 140 -2.73 -44.89 15.16
C THR A 140 -3.98 -45.29 14.37
N SER A 141 -4.72 -46.30 14.85
CA SER A 141 -5.94 -46.77 14.18
C SER A 141 -7.08 -45.75 14.36
N ARG A 142 -7.26 -45.26 15.59
CA ARG A 142 -8.24 -44.21 15.88
C ARG A 142 -7.88 -42.88 15.24
N ILE A 143 -6.59 -42.50 15.20
CA ILE A 143 -6.12 -41.29 14.52
C ILE A 143 -6.56 -41.31 13.05
N LYS A 144 -6.29 -42.40 12.33
CA LYS A 144 -6.72 -42.53 10.91
C LYS A 144 -8.23 -42.45 10.75
N GLN A 145 -9.00 -43.11 11.62
CA GLN A 145 -10.46 -43.08 11.56
C GLN A 145 -11.02 -41.67 11.82
N HIS A 146 -10.51 -40.97 12.83
CA HIS A 146 -10.99 -39.64 13.19
C HIS A 146 -10.51 -38.56 12.21
N ILE A 147 -9.31 -38.68 11.65
CA ILE A 147 -8.83 -37.81 10.56
C ILE A 147 -9.71 -37.96 9.31
N ALA A 148 -10.16 -39.18 8.98
CA ALA A 148 -11.08 -39.37 7.85
C ALA A 148 -12.41 -38.63 8.05
N ARG A 149 -13.00 -38.70 9.25
CA ARG A 149 -14.21 -37.93 9.59
C ARG A 149 -13.96 -36.41 9.60
N LEU A 150 -12.79 -36.00 10.08
CA LEU A 150 -12.39 -34.59 10.10
C LEU A 150 -12.24 -34.02 8.69
N LYS A 151 -11.68 -34.80 7.75
CA LYS A 151 -11.58 -34.45 6.32
C LYS A 151 -12.96 -34.21 5.70
N ASP A 152 -13.93 -35.08 5.99
CA ASP A 152 -15.28 -34.93 5.44
C ASP A 152 -15.97 -33.67 6.01
N ALA A 153 -15.83 -33.41 7.31
CA ALA A 153 -16.33 -32.19 7.94
C ALA A 153 -15.63 -30.92 7.40
N PHE A 154 -14.33 -31.02 7.13
CA PHE A 154 -13.53 -29.95 6.54
C PHE A 154 -14.06 -29.55 5.15
N HIS A 155 -14.27 -30.52 4.25
CA HIS A 155 -14.78 -30.22 2.91
C HIS A 155 -16.21 -29.70 2.92
N LEU A 156 -17.08 -30.22 3.79
CA LEU A 156 -18.43 -29.67 3.95
C LEU A 156 -18.39 -28.19 4.38
N HIS A 157 -17.50 -27.84 5.31
CA HIS A 157 -17.28 -26.45 5.71
C HIS A 157 -16.71 -25.61 4.56
N GLN A 158 -15.73 -26.14 3.82
CA GLN A 158 -15.14 -25.47 2.66
C GLN A 158 -16.21 -25.13 1.61
N ASP A 159 -17.07 -26.09 1.25
CA ASP A 159 -18.15 -25.88 0.28
C ASP A 159 -19.12 -24.77 0.74
N ALA A 160 -19.44 -24.72 2.04
CA ALA A 160 -20.29 -23.68 2.62
C ALA A 160 -19.63 -22.30 2.56
N VAL A 161 -18.33 -22.25 2.84
CA VAL A 161 -17.51 -21.05 2.73
C VAL A 161 -17.50 -20.53 1.30
N GLU A 162 -17.27 -21.40 0.31
CA GLU A 162 -17.27 -21.03 -1.11
C GLU A 162 -18.63 -20.48 -1.55
N GLN A 163 -19.74 -21.08 -1.08
CA GLN A 163 -21.09 -20.56 -1.34
C GLN A 163 -21.34 -19.20 -0.67
N LEU A 164 -20.87 -18.99 0.56
CA LEU A 164 -21.02 -17.72 1.25
C LEU A 164 -20.19 -16.61 0.58
N VAL A 165 -18.99 -16.94 0.09
CA VAL A 165 -18.16 -16.04 -0.70
C VAL A 165 -18.86 -15.65 -1.99
N ALA A 166 -19.47 -16.60 -2.70
CA ALA A 166 -20.24 -16.31 -3.91
C ALA A 166 -21.39 -15.34 -3.62
N SER A 167 -22.22 -15.62 -2.60
CA SER A 167 -23.31 -14.73 -2.16
C SER A 167 -22.80 -13.35 -1.74
N SER A 168 -21.65 -13.29 -1.05
CA SER A 168 -21.05 -12.04 -0.58
C SER A 168 -20.51 -11.19 -1.73
N ASN A 169 -19.90 -11.82 -2.73
CA ASN A 169 -19.42 -11.13 -3.94
C ASN A 169 -20.58 -10.61 -4.79
N GLU A 170 -21.68 -11.37 -4.91
CA GLU A 170 -22.89 -10.92 -5.60
C GLU A 170 -23.50 -9.70 -4.88
N PHE A 171 -23.63 -9.76 -3.55
CA PHE A 171 -24.08 -8.62 -2.74
C PHE A 171 -23.17 -7.40 -2.88
N LEU A 172 -21.84 -7.59 -2.85
CA LEU A 172 -20.87 -6.50 -3.01
C LEU A 172 -21.01 -5.84 -4.39
N SER A 173 -21.18 -6.64 -5.44
CA SER A 173 -21.39 -6.14 -6.80
C SER A 173 -22.69 -5.33 -6.89
N GLU A 174 -23.80 -5.83 -6.32
CA GLU A 174 -25.08 -5.11 -6.30
C GLU A 174 -24.99 -3.78 -5.53
N GLN A 175 -24.28 -3.75 -4.40
CA GLN A 175 -24.08 -2.53 -3.62
C GLN A 175 -23.20 -1.51 -4.34
N GLU A 176 -22.11 -1.94 -4.98
CA GLU A 176 -21.25 -1.05 -5.76
C GLU A 176 -21.98 -0.46 -6.97
N ASP A 177 -22.81 -1.26 -7.67
CA ASP A 177 -23.63 -0.78 -8.79
C ASP A 177 -24.78 0.10 -8.33
N GLY A 178 -25.45 -0.23 -7.22
CA GLY A 178 -26.46 0.60 -6.59
C GLY A 178 -25.90 1.96 -6.18
N ALA A 179 -24.73 1.99 -5.53
CA ALA A 179 -24.03 3.21 -5.16
C ALA A 179 -23.68 4.05 -6.39
N ARG A 180 -23.19 3.44 -7.48
CA ARG A 180 -22.93 4.13 -8.75
C ARG A 180 -24.20 4.75 -9.35
N GLN A 181 -25.31 4.03 -9.37
CA GLN A 181 -26.59 4.56 -9.87
C GLN A 181 -27.12 5.70 -9.00
N GLU A 182 -26.99 5.59 -7.68
CA GLU A 182 -27.40 6.63 -6.75
C GLU A 182 -26.53 7.89 -6.91
N ILE A 183 -25.21 7.75 -7.03
CA ILE A 183 -24.29 8.83 -7.40
C ILE A 183 -24.73 9.50 -8.71
N GLN A 184 -25.03 8.71 -9.75
CA GLN A 184 -25.46 9.26 -11.05
C GLN A 184 -26.79 10.01 -10.95
N ARG A 185 -27.77 9.48 -10.22
CA ARG A 185 -29.07 10.14 -9.99
C ARG A 185 -28.90 11.47 -9.26
N TRP A 186 -28.16 11.49 -8.15
CA TRP A 186 -27.92 12.71 -7.38
C TRP A 186 -27.08 13.74 -8.15
N THR A 187 -26.10 13.28 -8.94
CA THR A 187 -25.32 14.15 -9.81
C THR A 187 -26.18 14.75 -10.91
N ALA A 188 -27.05 13.96 -11.56
CA ALA A 188 -27.97 14.44 -12.59
C ALA A 188 -29.01 15.42 -12.03
N LEU A 189 -29.54 15.15 -10.83
CA LEU A 189 -30.48 16.04 -10.15
C LEU A 189 -29.80 17.38 -9.77
N SER A 190 -28.57 17.32 -9.25
CA SER A 190 -27.74 18.48 -8.96
C SER A 190 -27.44 19.32 -10.21
N LEU A 191 -27.02 18.68 -11.30
CA LEU A 191 -26.76 19.36 -12.58
C LEU A 191 -28.03 20.03 -13.13
N SER A 192 -29.18 19.35 -13.02
CA SER A 192 -30.47 19.87 -13.47
C SER A 192 -30.92 21.06 -12.62
N ALA A 193 -30.73 21.00 -11.30
CA ALA A 193 -31.01 22.11 -10.39
C ALA A 193 -30.10 23.32 -10.68
N ALA A 194 -28.80 23.08 -10.91
CA ALA A 194 -27.84 24.12 -11.29
C ALA A 194 -28.19 24.76 -12.64
N ALA A 195 -28.53 23.96 -13.66
CA ALA A 195 -28.98 24.44 -14.96
C ALA A 195 -30.28 25.27 -14.85
N GLY A 196 -31.23 24.82 -14.03
CA GLY A 196 -32.46 25.56 -13.73
C GLY A 196 -32.20 26.89 -13.03
N ALA A 197 -31.29 26.93 -12.06
CA ALA A 197 -30.88 28.16 -11.39
C ALA A 197 -30.20 29.15 -12.36
N ILE A 198 -29.33 28.67 -13.25
CA ILE A 198 -28.71 29.48 -14.30
C ILE A 198 -29.79 30.02 -15.26
N PHE A 199 -30.74 29.19 -15.68
CA PHE A 199 -31.82 29.61 -16.57
C PHE A 199 -32.71 30.70 -15.92
N LEU A 200 -33.05 30.55 -14.64
CA LEU A 200 -33.78 31.57 -13.88
C LEU A 200 -32.99 32.86 -13.73
N LEU A 201 -31.67 32.78 -13.51
CA LEU A 201 -30.80 33.93 -13.35
C LEU A 201 -30.63 34.69 -14.68
N VAL A 202 -30.41 33.98 -15.80
CA VAL A 202 -30.33 34.56 -17.15
C VAL A 202 -31.68 35.12 -17.60
N GLY A 203 -32.76 34.36 -17.43
CA GLY A 203 -34.12 34.81 -17.76
C GLY A 203 -34.56 36.02 -16.95
N GLY A 204 -34.26 36.02 -15.65
CA GLY A 204 -34.57 37.14 -14.76
C GLY A 204 -33.73 38.38 -15.01
N THR A 205 -32.44 38.25 -15.35
CA THR A 205 -31.60 39.38 -15.77
C THR A 205 -32.06 39.97 -17.10
N LEU A 206 -32.45 39.16 -18.08
CA LEU A 206 -33.05 39.64 -19.33
C LEU A 206 -34.39 40.34 -19.12
N LEU A 207 -35.26 39.80 -18.26
CA LEU A 207 -36.53 40.43 -17.88
C LEU A 207 -36.31 41.76 -17.15
N LEU A 208 -35.34 41.84 -16.23
CA LEU A 208 -34.98 43.09 -15.54
C LEU A 208 -34.44 44.13 -16.52
N ARG A 209 -33.59 43.72 -17.47
CA ARG A 209 -33.09 44.60 -18.54
C ARG A 209 -34.23 45.19 -19.36
N HIS A 210 -35.18 44.35 -19.79
CA HIS A 210 -36.27 44.79 -20.65
C HIS A 210 -37.35 45.59 -19.91
N ARG A 211 -37.63 45.23 -18.64
CA ARG A 211 -38.72 45.83 -17.87
C ARG A 211 -38.31 47.10 -17.13
N ALA A 212 -37.07 47.19 -16.65
CA ALA A 212 -36.60 48.29 -15.80
C ALA A 212 -35.45 49.10 -16.44
N ILE A 213 -34.37 48.47 -16.90
CA ILE A 213 -33.15 49.18 -17.33
C ILE A 213 -33.35 49.92 -18.65
N ALA A 214 -33.83 49.25 -19.71
CA ALA A 214 -34.00 49.90 -21.02
C ALA A 214 -35.00 51.08 -20.99
N PRO A 215 -36.16 50.99 -20.32
CA PRO A 215 -37.07 52.14 -20.17
C PRO A 215 -36.48 53.31 -19.37
N LEU A 216 -35.61 53.02 -18.39
CA LEU A 216 -34.88 54.06 -17.64
C LEU A 216 -33.85 54.78 -18.53
N GLU A 217 -33.16 54.06 -19.42
CA GLU A 217 -32.28 54.67 -20.42
C GLU A 217 -33.06 55.58 -21.38
N THR A 218 -34.24 55.14 -21.84
CA THR A 218 -35.12 55.97 -22.69
C THR A 218 -35.61 57.22 -21.94
N MET A 219 -35.99 57.09 -20.66
CA MET A 219 -36.39 58.22 -19.83
C MET A 219 -35.23 59.19 -19.54
N ARG A 220 -34.01 58.67 -19.32
CA ARG A 220 -32.78 59.47 -19.18
C ARG A 220 -32.50 60.25 -20.47
N ALA A 221 -32.54 59.59 -21.62
CA ALA A 221 -32.34 60.23 -22.92
C ALA A 221 -33.40 61.31 -23.17
N TYR A 222 -34.66 61.05 -22.78
CA TYR A 222 -35.74 62.03 -22.89
C TYR A 222 -35.58 63.22 -21.94
N MET A 223 -35.12 63.01 -20.71
CA MET A 223 -34.79 64.11 -19.78
C MET A 223 -33.69 65.01 -20.32
N SER A 224 -32.71 64.47 -21.06
CA SER A 224 -31.70 65.27 -21.75
C SER A 224 -32.33 66.18 -22.80
N VAL A 225 -33.27 65.66 -23.60
CA VAL A 225 -34.00 66.44 -24.62
C VAL A 225 -34.85 67.56 -23.98
N LEU A 226 -35.48 67.28 -22.84
CA LEU A 226 -36.28 68.26 -22.09
C LEU A 226 -35.41 69.36 -21.48
N ALA A 227 -34.21 69.02 -21.02
CA ALA A 227 -33.23 69.97 -20.49
C ALA A 227 -32.62 70.86 -21.58
N ASP A 228 -32.46 70.34 -22.80
CA ASP A 228 -32.02 71.09 -23.99
C ASP A 228 -33.13 72.00 -24.57
N GLY A 229 -34.32 72.03 -23.95
CA GLY A 229 -35.40 72.96 -24.28
C GLY A 229 -36.27 72.56 -25.48
N ASP A 230 -36.16 71.32 -25.95
CA ASP A 230 -37.02 70.75 -26.99
C ASP A 230 -38.24 70.04 -26.36
N TYR A 231 -39.35 70.77 -26.28
CA TYR A 231 -40.62 70.27 -25.74
C TYR A 231 -41.52 69.59 -26.80
N SER A 232 -41.06 69.46 -28.05
CA SER A 232 -41.91 68.98 -29.15
C SER A 232 -42.19 67.47 -29.12
N LYS A 233 -41.40 66.68 -28.40
CA LYS A 233 -41.51 65.21 -28.36
C LYS A 233 -42.43 64.74 -27.24
N ASP A 234 -43.21 63.69 -27.48
CA ASP A 234 -44.08 63.11 -26.46
C ASP A 234 -43.28 62.35 -25.40
N VAL A 235 -43.76 62.38 -24.15
CA VAL A 235 -43.09 61.67 -23.05
C VAL A 235 -43.17 60.16 -23.28
N PRO A 236 -42.04 59.45 -23.37
CA PRO A 236 -42.05 58.01 -23.57
C PRO A 236 -42.62 57.32 -22.32
N HIS A 237 -43.28 56.18 -22.54
CA HIS A 237 -43.75 55.28 -21.48
C HIS A 237 -44.82 55.84 -20.51
N SER A 238 -45.50 56.95 -20.81
CA SER A 238 -46.55 57.56 -19.97
C SER A 238 -47.77 56.67 -19.70
N ASN A 239 -48.03 55.69 -20.57
CA ASN A 239 -49.14 54.75 -20.43
C ASN A 239 -48.79 53.51 -19.58
N ARG A 240 -47.56 53.41 -19.05
CA ARG A 240 -47.20 52.29 -18.20
C ARG A 240 -47.90 52.38 -16.83
N PRO A 241 -48.32 51.24 -16.25
CA PRO A 241 -48.99 51.19 -14.95
C PRO A 241 -48.02 51.04 -13.75
N ASP A 242 -46.71 51.06 -14.00
CA ASP A 242 -45.63 50.83 -13.02
C ASP A 242 -44.92 52.13 -12.60
N GLU A 243 -43.88 52.03 -11.78
CA GLU A 243 -43.13 53.18 -11.25
C GLU A 243 -42.49 54.03 -12.35
N ILE A 244 -42.07 53.42 -13.47
CA ILE A 244 -41.56 54.17 -14.63
C ILE A 244 -42.69 54.96 -15.29
N GLY A 245 -43.90 54.39 -15.39
CA GLY A 245 -45.08 55.12 -15.84
C GLY A 245 -45.50 56.25 -14.91
N ALA A 246 -45.35 56.07 -13.59
CA ALA A 246 -45.58 57.13 -12.61
C ALA A 246 -44.56 58.26 -12.78
N MET A 247 -43.27 57.94 -12.93
CA MET A 247 -42.24 58.93 -13.26
C MET A 247 -42.48 59.59 -14.61
N ALA A 248 -42.87 58.86 -15.65
CA ALA A 248 -43.20 59.41 -16.97
C ALA A 248 -44.41 60.34 -16.92
N LYS A 249 -45.41 60.06 -16.07
CA LYS A 249 -46.52 61.00 -15.82
C LYS A 249 -46.06 62.23 -15.04
N SER A 250 -45.18 62.08 -14.05
CA SER A 250 -44.56 63.21 -13.35
C SER A 250 -43.71 64.06 -14.29
N VAL A 251 -42.97 63.43 -15.22
CA VAL A 251 -42.18 64.10 -16.27
C VAL A 251 -43.10 64.75 -17.31
N ALA A 252 -44.27 64.17 -17.61
CA ALA A 252 -45.29 64.81 -18.43
C ALA A 252 -45.88 66.05 -17.75
N VAL A 253 -46.17 65.98 -16.45
CA VAL A 253 -46.55 67.16 -15.66
C VAL A 253 -45.43 68.20 -15.65
N PHE A 254 -44.16 67.79 -15.59
CA PHE A 254 -43.01 68.68 -15.71
C PHE A 254 -42.86 69.29 -17.11
N LYS A 255 -43.10 68.53 -18.19
CA LYS A 255 -43.13 69.04 -19.57
C LYS A 255 -44.23 70.10 -19.71
N THR A 256 -45.46 69.77 -19.29
CA THR A 256 -46.61 70.68 -19.35
C THR A 256 -46.41 71.91 -18.46
N LYS A 257 -45.77 71.76 -17.29
CA LYS A 257 -45.39 72.90 -16.43
C LYS A 257 -44.16 73.67 -16.89
N ALA A 258 -43.22 73.08 -17.63
CA ALA A 258 -42.07 73.78 -18.20
C ALA A 258 -42.48 74.63 -19.41
N GLU A 259 -43.46 74.17 -20.19
CA GLU A 259 -44.15 74.98 -21.22
C GLU A 259 -44.97 76.13 -20.60
N GLU A 260 -45.45 76.00 -19.35
CA GLU A 260 -46.18 77.03 -18.61
C GLU A 260 -45.26 78.00 -17.83
N ASN A 261 -44.15 77.52 -17.24
CA ASN A 261 -43.20 78.32 -16.45
C ASN A 261 -42.32 79.26 -17.31
N ARG A 262 -42.13 78.95 -18.59
CA ARG A 262 -41.41 79.85 -19.52
C ARG A 262 -42.19 81.15 -19.82
N ARG A 263 -43.46 81.24 -19.41
CA ARG A 263 -44.28 82.47 -19.44
C ARG A 263 -44.52 83.11 -18.06
N LEU A 264 -44.21 82.44 -16.95
CA LEU A 264 -44.49 82.94 -15.59
C LEU A 264 -43.25 83.41 -14.81
N GLU A 265 -42.03 83.16 -15.32
CA GLU A 265 -40.79 83.71 -14.75
C GLU A 265 -40.57 85.22 -15.03
N ALA A 266 -41.42 85.85 -15.83
CA ALA A 266 -41.38 87.30 -16.06
C ALA A 266 -42.17 88.12 -15.00
N GLN A 267 -42.74 87.49 -13.96
CA GLN A 267 -43.69 88.18 -13.05
C GLN A 267 -43.63 87.82 -11.57
N ALA A 268 -42.60 87.11 -11.11
CA ALA A 268 -42.39 86.82 -9.68
C ALA A 268 -41.25 87.67 -9.06
N GLU A 269 -41.07 88.90 -9.55
CA GLU A 269 -40.01 89.82 -9.11
C GLU A 269 -40.51 90.92 -8.14
N ALA A 270 -41.76 90.86 -7.69
CA ALA A 270 -42.39 91.98 -6.97
C ALA A 270 -42.76 91.73 -5.49
N ASN A 271 -42.31 90.65 -4.83
CA ASN A 271 -42.63 90.40 -3.40
C ASN A 271 -41.46 89.91 -2.52
N ARG A 272 -40.22 90.31 -2.80
CA ARG A 272 -39.11 90.25 -1.83
C ARG A 272 -38.84 91.58 -1.12
N ARG A 273 -39.83 92.47 -1.02
CA ARG A 273 -39.66 93.78 -0.37
C ARG A 273 -40.06 93.83 1.12
N THR A 274 -39.97 92.72 1.85
CA THR A 274 -40.29 92.72 3.30
C THR A 274 -39.49 91.73 4.16
N SER A 275 -38.19 91.52 3.87
CA SER A 275 -37.21 91.03 4.87
C SER A 275 -35.75 91.40 4.51
N GLU A 276 -35.53 92.56 3.87
CA GLU A 276 -34.20 93.04 3.43
C GLU A 276 -33.44 93.87 4.48
N HIS A 277 -33.79 93.80 5.76
CA HIS A 277 -33.06 94.54 6.81
C HIS A 277 -32.38 93.74 7.91
N GLU A 278 -32.39 92.40 7.82
CA GLU A 278 -31.49 91.53 8.62
C GLU A 278 -30.54 90.70 7.74
N ARG A 279 -30.68 90.79 6.41
CA ARG A 279 -30.03 89.89 5.45
C ARG A 279 -28.62 90.34 5.03
N THR A 280 -28.25 91.60 5.29
CA THR A 280 -27.03 92.23 4.76
C THR A 280 -25.77 91.95 5.59
N GLU A 281 -25.89 91.49 6.84
CA GLU A 281 -24.76 90.94 7.59
C GLU A 281 -24.61 89.42 7.39
N GLN A 282 -25.72 88.71 7.16
CA GLN A 282 -25.69 87.27 6.85
C GLN A 282 -25.28 86.97 5.40
N GLU A 283 -25.57 87.82 4.41
CA GLU A 283 -25.23 87.55 3.00
C GLU A 283 -23.74 87.63 2.66
N SER A 284 -22.96 88.47 3.34
CA SER A 284 -21.51 88.50 3.14
C SER A 284 -20.84 87.27 3.75
N VAL A 285 -21.27 86.87 4.95
CA VAL A 285 -20.84 85.62 5.62
C VAL A 285 -21.29 84.40 4.83
N GLN A 286 -22.50 84.39 4.27
CA GLN A 286 -23.07 83.25 3.54
C GLN A 286 -22.57 83.15 2.09
N ARG A 287 -22.21 84.26 1.42
CA ARG A 287 -21.49 84.22 0.14
C ARG A 287 -20.05 83.75 0.31
N GLN A 288 -19.37 84.19 1.37
CA GLN A 288 -18.03 83.72 1.69
C GLN A 288 -18.08 82.22 2.03
N GLN A 289 -18.97 81.80 2.94
CA GLN A 289 -19.19 80.38 3.27
C GLN A 289 -19.61 79.56 2.05
N SER A 290 -20.48 80.06 1.17
CA SER A 290 -20.87 79.34 -0.05
C SER A 290 -19.73 79.23 -1.05
N THR A 291 -18.82 80.21 -1.10
CA THR A 291 -17.63 80.15 -1.95
C THR A 291 -16.62 79.15 -1.39
N ASP A 292 -16.42 79.16 -0.07
CA ASP A 292 -15.53 78.23 0.63
C ASP A 292 -16.06 76.78 0.58
N ILE A 293 -17.38 76.59 0.75
CA ILE A 293 -18.05 75.28 0.58
C ILE A 293 -17.94 74.82 -0.88
N LYS A 294 -18.22 75.70 -1.85
CA LYS A 294 -18.11 75.34 -3.28
C LYS A 294 -16.69 74.95 -3.65
N PHE A 295 -15.69 75.69 -3.17
CA PHE A 295 -14.28 75.34 -3.36
C PHE A 295 -13.94 73.98 -2.75
N ALA A 296 -14.34 73.73 -1.50
CA ALA A 296 -14.12 72.45 -0.84
C ALA A 296 -14.81 71.28 -1.58
N VAL A 297 -16.04 71.48 -2.04
CA VAL A 297 -16.82 70.49 -2.82
C VAL A 297 -16.19 70.23 -4.19
N ASP A 298 -15.78 71.28 -4.91
CA ASP A 298 -15.13 71.14 -6.23
C ASP A 298 -13.77 70.43 -6.10
N ALA A 299 -12.98 70.76 -5.07
CA ALA A 299 -11.72 70.09 -4.77
C ALA A 299 -11.92 68.61 -4.38
N LEU A 300 -12.92 68.30 -3.55
CA LEU A 300 -13.30 66.92 -3.22
C LEU A 300 -13.84 66.16 -4.44
N ALA A 301 -14.66 66.79 -5.27
CA ALA A 301 -15.19 66.19 -6.50
C ALA A 301 -14.06 65.83 -7.47
N HIS A 302 -13.07 66.72 -7.61
CA HIS A 302 -11.88 66.44 -8.41
C HIS A 302 -11.04 65.32 -7.78
N GLY A 303 -10.84 65.33 -6.46
CA GLY A 303 -10.13 64.25 -5.75
C GLY A 303 -10.82 62.88 -5.90
N LEU A 304 -12.15 62.84 -5.80
CA LEU A 304 -12.95 61.64 -6.02
C LEU A 304 -12.91 61.18 -7.48
N HIS A 305 -12.83 62.11 -8.44
CA HIS A 305 -12.63 61.79 -9.85
C HIS A 305 -11.26 61.15 -10.09
N GLN A 306 -10.19 61.68 -9.46
CA GLN A 306 -8.86 61.08 -9.50
C GLN A 306 -8.87 59.66 -8.91
N LEU A 307 -9.51 59.46 -7.75
CA LEU A 307 -9.69 58.15 -7.14
C LEU A 307 -10.46 57.18 -8.06
N ALA A 308 -11.56 57.63 -8.67
CA ALA A 308 -12.36 56.82 -9.60
C ALA A 308 -11.58 56.42 -10.86
N SER A 309 -10.61 57.25 -11.28
CA SER A 309 -9.68 56.93 -12.37
C SER A 309 -8.50 56.03 -11.93
N GLY A 310 -8.47 55.59 -10.68
CA GLY A 310 -7.42 54.74 -10.10
C GLY A 310 -6.19 55.53 -9.61
N ASN A 311 -6.21 56.86 -9.61
CA ASN A 311 -5.08 57.67 -9.17
C ASN A 311 -5.09 57.90 -7.64
N LEU A 312 -4.32 57.10 -6.91
CA LEU A 312 -4.23 57.18 -5.45
C LEU A 312 -3.13 58.13 -4.97
N THR A 313 -2.31 58.69 -5.87
CA THR A 313 -1.24 59.63 -5.49
C THR A 313 -1.72 61.06 -5.39
N HIS A 314 -2.96 61.35 -5.80
CA HIS A 314 -3.52 62.70 -5.69
C HIS A 314 -3.76 63.07 -4.22
N ARG A 315 -3.46 64.32 -3.87
CA ARG A 315 -3.74 64.91 -2.56
C ARG A 315 -4.29 66.31 -2.75
N ILE A 316 -5.24 66.71 -1.91
CA ILE A 316 -5.74 68.08 -1.88
C ILE A 316 -4.73 68.93 -1.08
N ALA A 317 -3.94 69.72 -1.80
CA ALA A 317 -2.87 70.54 -1.24
C ALA A 317 -3.39 71.84 -0.61
N ASP A 318 -4.39 72.45 -1.24
CA ASP A 318 -4.93 73.74 -0.80
C ASP A 318 -5.80 73.55 0.45
N ALA A 319 -5.48 74.31 1.51
CA ALA A 319 -6.23 74.26 2.77
C ALA A 319 -7.64 74.84 2.59
N PHE A 320 -8.62 74.19 3.19
CA PHE A 320 -9.99 74.72 3.27
C PHE A 320 -10.09 75.68 4.46
N THR A 321 -11.25 76.32 4.62
CA THR A 321 -11.53 77.08 5.84
C THR A 321 -11.47 76.19 7.07
N PRO A 322 -11.13 76.73 8.27
CA PRO A 322 -10.93 75.92 9.47
C PRO A 322 -12.09 74.99 9.85
N GLN A 323 -13.33 75.37 9.51
CA GLN A 323 -14.51 74.52 9.77
C GLN A 323 -14.65 73.33 8.80
N LEU A 324 -13.99 73.37 7.64
CA LEU A 324 -14.08 72.37 6.57
C LEU A 324 -12.76 71.59 6.36
N ASP A 325 -11.64 72.10 6.86
CA ASP A 325 -10.30 71.52 6.62
C ASP A 325 -10.15 70.10 7.16
N THR A 326 -10.92 69.72 8.19
CA THR A 326 -11.00 68.34 8.67
C THR A 326 -11.39 67.37 7.55
N VAL A 327 -12.31 67.74 6.65
CA VAL A 327 -12.73 66.88 5.54
C VAL A 327 -11.60 66.67 4.53
N ARG A 328 -10.76 67.69 4.30
CA ARG A 328 -9.56 67.58 3.47
C ARG A 328 -8.54 66.62 4.08
N LEU A 329 -8.29 66.77 5.38
CA LEU A 329 -7.37 65.92 6.14
C LEU A 329 -7.85 64.46 6.14
N ASP A 330 -9.13 64.22 6.44
CA ASP A 330 -9.73 62.88 6.44
C ASP A 330 -9.69 62.25 5.04
N PHE A 331 -9.97 63.01 3.99
CA PHE A 331 -9.87 62.55 2.60
C PHE A 331 -8.44 62.13 2.25
N ASN A 332 -7.45 62.98 2.55
CA ASN A 332 -6.04 62.70 2.28
C ASN A 332 -5.53 61.50 3.10
N ALA A 333 -5.93 61.38 4.37
CA ALA A 333 -5.58 60.26 5.24
C ALA A 333 -6.20 58.94 4.76
N ALA A 334 -7.46 58.96 4.31
CA ALA A 334 -8.12 57.79 3.72
C ALA A 334 -7.42 57.32 2.43
N LEU A 335 -7.00 58.24 1.57
CA LEU A 335 -6.23 57.93 0.37
C LEU A 335 -4.85 57.36 0.68
N GLU A 336 -4.17 57.90 1.69
CA GLU A 336 -2.88 57.39 2.17
C GLU A 336 -3.01 55.95 2.71
N GLN A 337 -3.99 55.71 3.56
CA GLN A 337 -4.26 54.37 4.10
C GLN A 337 -4.60 53.37 2.96
N LEU A 338 -5.40 53.79 1.98
CA LEU A 338 -5.76 52.94 0.83
C LEU A 338 -4.55 52.66 -0.06
N GLN A 339 -3.71 53.67 -0.31
CA GLN A 339 -2.47 53.54 -1.08
C GLN A 339 -1.51 52.54 -0.40
N ASP A 340 -1.30 52.65 0.91
CA ASP A 340 -0.42 51.76 1.66
C ASP A 340 -0.97 50.33 1.75
N THR A 341 -2.29 50.19 1.86
CA THR A 341 -2.96 48.88 1.80
C THR A 341 -2.72 48.22 0.46
N LEU A 342 -2.94 48.92 -0.67
CA LEU A 342 -2.73 48.35 -2.01
C LEU A 342 -1.25 48.06 -2.30
N ARG A 343 -0.32 48.89 -1.81
CA ARG A 343 1.12 48.60 -1.87
C ARG A 343 1.49 47.33 -1.11
N THR A 344 0.93 47.15 0.08
CA THR A 344 1.15 45.94 0.89
C THR A 344 0.61 44.70 0.20
N ILE A 345 -0.57 44.78 -0.42
CA ILE A 345 -1.13 43.69 -1.23
C ILE A 345 -0.22 43.38 -2.41
N GLY A 346 0.30 44.39 -3.12
CA GLY A 346 1.24 44.18 -4.23
C GLY A 346 2.54 43.51 -3.81
N ARG A 347 3.09 43.89 -2.65
CA ARG A 347 4.28 43.22 -2.09
C ARG A 347 3.99 41.76 -1.75
N ASN A 348 2.84 41.47 -1.14
CA ASN A 348 2.43 40.11 -0.80
C ASN A 348 2.21 39.26 -2.06
N ALA A 349 1.58 39.81 -3.10
CA ALA A 349 1.43 39.15 -4.39
C ALA A 349 2.79 38.78 -5.01
N HIS A 350 3.79 39.67 -4.89
CA HIS A 350 5.14 39.39 -5.36
C HIS A 350 5.85 38.28 -4.59
N VAL A 351 5.66 38.23 -3.27
CA VAL A 351 6.15 37.13 -2.44
C VAL A 351 5.46 35.82 -2.83
N ILE A 352 4.15 35.81 -3.05
CA ILE A 352 3.41 34.61 -3.48
C ILE A 352 3.90 34.12 -4.85
N ALA A 353 4.11 35.00 -5.82
CA ALA A 353 4.64 34.64 -7.14
C ALA A 353 6.03 34.02 -7.03
N ALA A 354 6.94 34.65 -6.27
CA ALA A 354 8.29 34.14 -6.06
C ALA A 354 8.30 32.78 -5.34
N SER A 355 7.48 32.62 -4.28
CA SER A 355 7.33 31.35 -3.57
C SER A 355 6.76 30.26 -4.46
N SER A 356 5.80 30.58 -5.34
CA SER A 356 5.21 29.62 -6.27
C SER A 356 6.25 29.09 -7.27
N ASP A 357 7.14 29.95 -7.77
CA ASP A 357 8.27 29.54 -8.61
C ASP A 357 9.28 28.67 -7.85
N GLN A 358 9.56 28.98 -6.59
CA GLN A 358 10.42 28.14 -5.74
C GLN A 358 9.81 26.76 -5.50
N VAL A 359 8.51 26.68 -5.18
CA VAL A 359 7.81 25.42 -4.99
C VAL A 359 7.81 24.61 -6.28
N LYS A 360 7.62 25.25 -7.45
CA LYS A 360 7.73 24.58 -8.75
C LYS A 360 9.10 23.94 -8.97
N VAL A 361 10.19 24.66 -8.66
CA VAL A 361 11.56 24.10 -8.79
C VAL A 361 11.77 22.93 -7.82
N ALA A 362 11.32 23.06 -6.57
CA ALA A 362 11.42 21.98 -5.58
C ALA A 362 10.58 20.75 -6.01
N THR A 363 9.42 20.98 -6.59
CA THR A 363 8.52 19.93 -7.10
C THR A 363 9.14 19.21 -8.30
N ASP A 364 9.84 19.92 -9.19
CA ASP A 364 10.59 19.31 -10.31
C ASP A 364 11.77 18.43 -9.83
N ASP A 365 12.46 18.84 -8.77
CA ASP A 365 13.49 17.98 -8.15
C ASP A 365 12.87 16.74 -7.49
N LEU A 366 11.76 16.91 -6.75
CA LEU A 366 11.02 15.79 -6.18
C LEU A 366 10.53 14.83 -7.26
N TYR A 367 10.02 15.33 -8.38
CA TYR A 367 9.65 14.49 -9.53
C TYR A 367 10.79 13.59 -9.99
N LYS A 368 11.98 14.17 -10.27
CA LYS A 368 13.16 13.41 -10.73
C LYS A 368 13.69 12.43 -9.67
N ARG A 369 13.48 12.72 -8.39
CA ARG A 369 13.84 11.81 -7.30
C ARG A 369 12.85 10.65 -7.22
N THR A 370 11.55 10.92 -7.30
CA THR A 370 10.49 9.91 -7.32
C THR A 370 10.62 9.00 -8.53
N GLU A 371 10.94 9.53 -9.72
CA GLU A 371 11.19 8.73 -10.93
C GLU A 371 12.38 7.78 -10.76
N ARG A 372 13.52 8.27 -10.25
CA ARG A 372 14.68 7.42 -9.95
C ARG A 372 14.38 6.38 -8.87
N GLN A 373 13.56 6.74 -7.88
CA GLN A 373 13.12 5.84 -6.82
C GLN A 373 12.24 4.74 -7.39
N ALA A 374 11.29 5.05 -8.27
CA ALA A 374 10.45 4.07 -8.96
C ALA A 374 11.31 3.06 -9.74
N ALA A 375 12.28 3.55 -10.52
CA ALA A 375 13.21 2.66 -11.23
C ALA A 375 14.02 1.75 -10.28
N SER A 376 14.46 2.29 -9.14
CA SER A 376 15.19 1.52 -8.13
C SER A 376 14.30 0.46 -7.46
N VAL A 377 13.03 0.78 -7.23
CA VAL A 377 12.02 -0.15 -6.67
C VAL A 377 11.75 -1.28 -7.65
N GLU A 378 11.56 -0.99 -8.94
CA GLU A 378 11.39 -2.01 -10.00
C GLU A 378 12.60 -2.95 -10.09
N GLU A 379 13.82 -2.40 -10.13
CA GLU A 379 15.05 -3.21 -10.19
C GLU A 379 15.20 -4.09 -8.93
N THR A 380 14.89 -3.55 -7.76
CA THR A 380 14.96 -4.30 -6.49
C THR A 380 13.89 -5.41 -6.45
N ALA A 381 12.68 -5.14 -6.94
CA ALA A 381 11.61 -6.13 -7.03
C ALA A 381 12.00 -7.30 -7.95
N ALA A 382 12.56 -7.00 -9.13
CA ALA A 382 13.05 -8.02 -10.05
C ALA A 382 14.20 -8.85 -9.43
N ALA A 383 15.15 -8.19 -8.75
CA ALA A 383 16.23 -8.88 -8.06
C ALA A 383 15.72 -9.80 -6.94
N LEU A 384 14.68 -9.39 -6.21
CA LEU A 384 14.07 -10.21 -5.16
C LEU A 384 13.27 -11.38 -5.71
N GLU A 385 12.59 -11.23 -6.84
CA GLU A 385 11.92 -12.35 -7.50
C GLU A 385 12.94 -13.42 -7.93
N GLN A 386 14.08 -12.99 -8.48
CA GLN A 386 15.20 -13.87 -8.81
C GLN A 386 15.80 -14.54 -7.55
N LEU A 387 15.98 -13.80 -6.46
CA LEU A 387 16.46 -14.35 -5.19
C LEU A 387 15.48 -15.35 -4.60
N THR A 388 14.18 -15.05 -4.63
CA THR A 388 13.11 -15.95 -4.16
C THR A 388 13.15 -17.27 -4.93
N THR A 389 13.29 -17.20 -6.25
CA THR A 389 13.47 -18.39 -7.10
C THR A 389 14.75 -19.16 -6.75
N THR A 390 15.85 -18.44 -6.49
CA THR A 390 17.14 -19.06 -6.15
C THR A 390 17.10 -19.77 -4.79
N VAL A 391 16.47 -19.17 -3.79
CA VAL A 391 16.29 -19.76 -2.45
C VAL A 391 15.36 -20.98 -2.52
N ALA A 392 14.26 -20.89 -3.28
CA ALA A 392 13.37 -22.04 -3.50
C ALA A 392 14.11 -23.22 -4.16
N ASN A 393 14.89 -22.94 -5.21
CA ASN A 393 15.72 -23.96 -5.86
C ASN A 393 16.80 -24.53 -4.93
N SER A 394 17.41 -23.69 -4.08
CA SER A 394 18.44 -24.13 -3.12
C SER A 394 17.83 -25.04 -2.05
N SER A 395 16.64 -24.71 -1.56
CA SER A 395 15.87 -25.55 -0.63
C SER A 395 15.55 -26.91 -1.24
N GLN A 396 15.04 -26.95 -2.48
CA GLN A 396 14.75 -28.21 -3.17
C GLN A 396 16.02 -29.06 -3.36
N ARG A 397 17.13 -28.44 -3.79
CA ARG A 397 18.40 -29.15 -3.98
C ARG A 397 18.98 -29.68 -2.67
N ALA A 398 18.78 -28.95 -1.58
CA ALA A 398 19.18 -29.42 -0.25
C ALA A 398 18.34 -30.63 0.17
N ASP A 399 17.02 -30.61 -0.03
CA ASP A 399 16.15 -31.76 0.24
C ASP A 399 16.58 -33.01 -0.57
N ASP A 400 16.83 -32.84 -1.87
CA ASP A 400 17.33 -33.91 -2.74
C ASP A 400 18.69 -34.46 -2.27
N ALA A 401 19.61 -33.58 -1.86
CA ALA A 401 20.90 -33.96 -1.31
C ALA A 401 20.77 -34.73 0.02
N GLY A 402 19.82 -34.33 0.87
CA GLY A 402 19.54 -34.99 2.15
C GLY A 402 19.03 -36.41 1.94
N ARG A 403 18.10 -36.60 1.00
CA ARG A 403 17.64 -37.94 0.59
C ARG A 403 18.77 -38.81 0.04
N LEU A 404 19.66 -38.23 -0.78
CA LEU A 404 20.79 -38.96 -1.33
C LEU A 404 21.78 -39.38 -0.23
N ALA A 405 22.08 -38.48 0.71
CA ALA A 405 22.93 -38.76 1.87
C ALA A 405 22.32 -39.86 2.75
N ALA A 406 21.02 -39.79 3.06
CA ALA A 406 20.34 -40.84 3.83
C ALA A 406 20.42 -42.21 3.14
N THR A 407 20.25 -42.26 1.81
CA THR A 407 20.40 -43.49 1.03
C THR A 407 21.84 -44.01 1.06
N ALA A 408 22.83 -43.12 0.97
CA ALA A 408 24.24 -43.49 1.05
C ALA A 408 24.60 -44.04 2.45
N HIS A 409 24.04 -43.46 3.51
CA HIS A 409 24.21 -43.92 4.89
C HIS A 409 23.65 -45.34 5.06
N GLU A 410 22.42 -45.59 4.61
CA GLU A 410 21.81 -46.92 4.64
C GLU A 410 22.64 -47.97 3.89
N ASN A 411 23.19 -47.60 2.73
CA ASN A 411 24.07 -48.47 1.96
C ASN A 411 25.42 -48.74 2.65
N ALA A 412 25.97 -47.75 3.36
CA ALA A 412 27.17 -47.91 4.15
C ALA A 412 26.93 -48.85 5.35
N GLU A 413 25.80 -48.72 6.07
CA GLU A 413 25.41 -49.64 7.13
C GLU A 413 25.23 -51.08 6.62
N LYS A 414 24.49 -51.26 5.51
CA LYS A 414 24.34 -52.58 4.86
C LYS A 414 25.69 -53.19 4.47
N SER A 415 26.58 -52.37 3.92
CA SER A 415 27.94 -52.81 3.54
C SER A 415 28.75 -53.20 4.78
N GLY A 416 28.62 -52.46 5.88
CA GLY A 416 29.20 -52.81 7.18
C GLY A 416 28.73 -54.17 7.69
N HIS A 417 27.42 -54.47 7.61
CA HIS A 417 26.88 -55.79 7.96
C HIS A 417 27.41 -56.92 7.07
N ILE A 418 27.54 -56.68 5.76
CA ILE A 418 28.08 -57.66 4.81
C ILE A 418 29.55 -57.95 5.13
N VAL A 419 30.35 -56.92 5.40
CA VAL A 419 31.76 -57.07 5.79
C VAL A 419 31.88 -57.81 7.12
N GLY A 420 31.06 -57.49 8.12
CA GLY A 420 31.04 -58.22 9.40
C GLY A 420 30.76 -59.71 9.24
N ARG A 421 29.81 -60.08 8.36
CA ARG A 421 29.57 -61.48 7.99
C ARG A 421 30.74 -62.13 7.25
N ALA A 422 31.43 -61.39 6.38
CA ALA A 422 32.59 -61.89 5.65
C ALA A 422 33.77 -62.18 6.59
N ILE A 423 34.01 -61.32 7.59
CA ILE A 423 35.01 -61.56 8.64
C ILE A 423 34.67 -62.84 9.39
N ALA A 424 33.43 -63.00 9.87
CA ALA A 424 33.02 -64.21 10.59
C ALA A 424 33.18 -65.49 9.75
N ALA A 425 32.93 -65.42 8.44
CA ALA A 425 33.17 -66.55 7.54
C ALA A 425 34.66 -66.87 7.37
N MET A 426 35.52 -65.85 7.28
CA MET A 426 36.98 -66.03 7.18
C MET A 426 37.59 -66.55 8.48
N ASP A 427 37.12 -66.10 9.64
CA ASP A 427 37.50 -66.67 10.94
C ASP A 427 37.12 -68.15 11.03
N GLY A 428 35.96 -68.52 10.46
CA GLY A 428 35.55 -69.93 10.33
C GLY A 428 36.50 -70.75 9.43
N ILE A 429 36.99 -70.17 8.33
CA ILE A 429 37.98 -70.80 7.45
C ILE A 429 39.34 -70.94 8.17
N GLU A 430 39.77 -69.93 8.93
CA GLU A 430 41.00 -69.99 9.72
C GLU A 430 40.91 -71.11 10.76
N ALA A 431 39.80 -71.18 11.52
CA ALA A 431 39.55 -72.23 12.49
C ALA A 431 39.54 -73.63 11.83
N SER A 432 38.86 -73.78 10.69
CA SER A 432 38.84 -75.04 9.94
C SER A 432 40.23 -75.44 9.42
N SER A 433 41.03 -74.47 8.96
CA SER A 433 42.41 -74.70 8.50
C SER A 433 43.32 -75.18 9.63
N ASN A 434 43.16 -74.62 10.83
CA ASN A 434 43.88 -75.06 12.03
C ASN A 434 43.48 -76.49 12.43
N GLU A 435 42.20 -76.84 12.32
CA GLU A 435 41.75 -78.21 12.59
C GLU A 435 42.33 -79.21 11.60
N VAL A 436 42.35 -78.87 10.31
CA VAL A 436 43.02 -79.68 9.28
C VAL A 436 44.51 -79.81 9.58
N PHE A 437 45.19 -78.73 10.00
CA PHE A 437 46.60 -78.78 10.39
C PHE A 437 46.85 -79.78 11.54
N ASN A 438 45.97 -79.82 12.54
CA ASN A 438 46.04 -80.78 13.65
C ASN A 438 45.84 -82.22 13.15
N ILE A 439 44.85 -82.47 12.29
CA ILE A 439 44.57 -83.79 11.70
C ILE A 439 45.78 -84.30 10.91
N ILE A 440 46.41 -83.43 10.10
CA ILE A 440 47.62 -83.79 9.35
C ILE A 440 48.78 -84.11 10.28
N GLY A 441 48.88 -83.42 11.43
CA GLY A 441 49.83 -83.78 12.49
C GLY A 441 49.63 -85.21 13.01
N VAL A 442 48.38 -85.60 13.30
CA VAL A 442 48.04 -86.97 13.72
C VAL A 442 48.36 -87.98 12.62
N ILE A 443 48.14 -87.66 11.35
CA ILE A 443 48.46 -88.54 10.21
C ILE A 443 49.99 -88.75 10.10
N ASP A 444 50.78 -87.69 10.28
CA ASP A 444 52.25 -87.78 10.31
C ASP A 444 52.73 -88.68 11.47
N ASP A 445 52.12 -88.53 12.65
CA ASP A 445 52.40 -89.39 13.82
C ASP A 445 52.03 -90.86 13.55
N ILE A 446 50.89 -91.13 12.92
CA ILE A 446 50.47 -92.50 12.53
C ILE A 446 51.45 -93.08 11.50
N ALA A 447 51.88 -92.28 10.51
CA ALA A 447 52.86 -92.70 9.52
C ALA A 447 54.21 -93.04 10.16
N PHE A 448 54.67 -92.24 11.13
CA PHE A 448 55.87 -92.51 11.91
C PHE A 448 55.76 -93.81 12.73
N GLN A 449 54.65 -94.00 13.45
CA GLN A 449 54.38 -95.23 14.21
C GLN A 449 54.33 -96.46 13.29
N THR A 450 53.68 -96.35 12.12
CA THR A 450 53.59 -97.42 11.12
C THR A 450 54.96 -97.78 10.57
N ASN A 451 55.81 -96.78 10.28
CA ASN A 451 57.19 -96.99 9.85
C ASN A 451 58.03 -97.70 10.92
N LEU A 452 57.85 -97.40 12.21
CA LEU A 452 58.50 -98.11 13.32
C LEU A 452 57.98 -99.55 13.49
N LEU A 453 56.67 -99.76 13.40
CA LEU A 453 56.04 -101.09 13.44
C LEU A 453 56.53 -101.98 12.29
N ALA A 454 56.57 -101.43 11.07
CA ALA A 454 57.07 -102.11 9.89
C ALA A 454 58.56 -102.44 9.99
N LEU A 455 59.37 -101.54 10.58
CA LEU A 455 60.77 -101.82 10.89
C LEU A 455 60.90 -103.00 11.88
N ASN A 456 60.14 -102.99 12.98
CA ASN A 456 60.15 -104.06 13.97
C ASN A 456 59.72 -105.41 13.34
N ALA A 457 58.67 -105.40 12.51
CA ALA A 457 58.21 -106.58 11.78
C ALA A 457 59.25 -107.09 10.76
N GLY A 458 59.94 -106.18 10.07
CA GLY A 458 61.03 -106.53 9.15
C GLY A 458 62.22 -107.18 9.87
N VAL A 459 62.56 -106.69 11.06
CA VAL A 459 63.60 -107.29 11.92
C VAL A 459 63.21 -108.69 12.37
N GLU A 460 61.96 -108.89 12.83
CA GLU A 460 61.49 -110.21 13.28
C GLU A 460 61.34 -111.19 12.10
N ALA A 461 60.96 -110.71 10.92
CA ALA A 461 60.94 -111.51 9.69
C ALA A 461 62.34 -111.95 9.25
N ALA A 462 63.35 -111.09 9.38
CA ALA A 462 64.76 -111.46 9.15
C ALA A 462 65.25 -112.50 10.18
N ARG A 463 64.76 -112.41 11.42
CA ARG A 463 65.06 -113.36 12.51
C ARG A 463 64.46 -114.75 12.28
N ALA A 464 63.31 -114.83 11.60
CA ALA A 464 62.64 -116.08 11.23
C ALA A 464 63.27 -116.81 10.02
N GLY A 465 64.32 -116.26 9.40
CA GLY A 465 65.08 -116.91 8.32
C GLY A 465 64.26 -117.17 7.05
N ASP A 466 64.38 -118.37 6.46
CA ASP A 466 63.72 -118.71 5.19
C ASP A 466 62.18 -118.69 5.26
N ALA A 467 61.59 -118.95 6.43
CA ALA A 467 60.14 -118.89 6.66
C ALA A 467 59.59 -117.45 6.69
N GLY A 468 60.44 -116.46 6.96
CA GLY A 468 60.07 -115.04 7.11
C GLY A 468 60.20 -114.20 5.84
N LYS A 469 60.74 -114.73 4.74
CA LYS A 469 61.02 -113.96 3.51
C LYS A 469 59.79 -113.23 2.95
N GLY A 470 58.62 -113.86 2.94
CA GLY A 470 57.37 -113.23 2.50
C GLY A 470 56.93 -112.08 3.42
N PHE A 471 57.08 -112.25 4.74
CA PHE A 471 56.78 -111.20 5.72
C PHE A 471 57.76 -110.03 5.65
N ALA A 472 59.03 -110.29 5.34
CA ALA A 472 60.05 -109.24 5.19
C ALA A 472 59.73 -108.30 4.01
N VAL A 473 59.26 -108.85 2.88
CA VAL A 473 58.82 -108.06 1.71
C VAL A 473 57.62 -107.18 2.05
N VAL A 474 56.60 -107.75 2.72
CA VAL A 474 55.42 -106.97 3.17
C VAL A 474 55.83 -105.88 4.16
N ALA A 475 56.72 -106.18 5.12
CA ALA A 475 57.21 -105.19 6.07
C ALA A 475 57.98 -104.05 5.38
N GLN A 476 58.76 -104.33 4.34
CA GLN A 476 59.44 -103.30 3.55
C GLN A 476 58.44 -102.44 2.77
N GLU A 477 57.43 -103.05 2.13
CA GLU A 477 56.39 -102.32 1.38
C GLU A 477 55.56 -101.40 2.30
N VAL A 478 55.17 -101.89 3.49
CA VAL A 478 54.45 -101.10 4.50
C VAL A 478 55.32 -99.95 5.00
N ARG A 479 56.64 -100.17 5.16
CA ARG A 479 57.58 -99.13 5.57
C ARG A 479 57.71 -98.04 4.51
N GLU A 480 57.85 -98.42 3.24
CA GLU A 480 57.94 -97.48 2.12
C GLU A 480 56.64 -96.67 1.97
N LEU A 481 55.48 -97.33 2.12
CA LEU A 481 54.18 -96.65 2.15
C LEU A 481 54.08 -95.66 3.31
N ALA A 482 54.54 -96.03 4.52
CA ALA A 482 54.55 -95.16 5.67
C ALA A 482 55.46 -93.93 5.47
N GLN A 483 56.64 -94.10 4.86
CA GLN A 483 57.51 -92.97 4.49
C GLN A 483 56.88 -92.04 3.45
N ARG A 484 56.20 -92.61 2.44
CA ARG A 484 55.45 -91.81 1.45
C ARG A 484 54.30 -91.03 2.10
N SER A 485 53.58 -91.64 3.04
CA SER A 485 52.52 -90.98 3.80
C SER A 485 53.05 -89.83 4.65
N ALA A 486 54.18 -90.02 5.35
CA ALA A 486 54.82 -88.96 6.14
C ALA A 486 55.29 -87.79 5.25
N HIS A 487 55.88 -88.09 4.08
CA HIS A 487 56.25 -87.07 3.10
C HIS A 487 55.03 -86.25 2.64
N ALA A 488 53.96 -86.93 2.21
CA ALA A 488 52.74 -86.27 1.76
C ALA A 488 52.09 -85.45 2.90
N ALA A 489 52.06 -85.97 4.13
CA ALA A 489 51.57 -85.24 5.29
C ALA A 489 52.36 -83.93 5.50
N LYS A 490 53.69 -83.97 5.39
CA LYS A 490 54.54 -82.78 5.52
C LYS A 490 54.33 -81.75 4.40
N GLU A 491 54.12 -82.19 3.16
CA GLU A 491 53.75 -81.31 2.05
C GLU A 491 52.40 -80.63 2.28
N ILE A 492 51.37 -81.40 2.69
CA ILE A 492 50.05 -80.85 3.01
C ILE A 492 50.15 -79.86 4.18
N LYS A 493 50.94 -80.17 5.21
CA LYS A 493 51.18 -79.27 6.35
C LYS A 493 51.73 -77.92 5.90
N THR A 494 52.68 -77.92 4.97
CA THR A 494 53.24 -76.70 4.39
C THR A 494 52.19 -75.90 3.62
N LEU A 495 51.37 -76.55 2.80
CA LEU A 495 50.29 -75.91 2.04
C LEU A 495 49.19 -75.32 2.94
N ILE A 496 48.83 -76.02 4.01
CA ILE A 496 47.83 -75.55 4.99
C ILE A 496 48.37 -74.36 5.79
N SER A 497 49.63 -74.39 6.23
CA SER A 497 50.26 -73.23 6.88
C SER A 497 50.29 -72.01 5.96
N ALA A 498 50.67 -72.18 4.70
CA ALA A 498 50.67 -71.08 3.72
C ALA A 498 49.24 -70.54 3.48
N SER A 499 48.24 -71.43 3.39
CA SER A 499 46.83 -71.04 3.26
C SER A 499 46.35 -70.26 4.50
N GLY A 500 46.71 -70.70 5.71
CA GLY A 500 46.39 -69.99 6.95
C GLY A 500 46.94 -68.57 6.98
N GLU A 501 48.18 -68.37 6.52
CA GLU A 501 48.78 -67.03 6.44
C GLU A 501 48.09 -66.13 5.39
N GLN A 502 47.59 -66.70 4.29
CA GLN A 502 46.79 -65.97 3.30
C GLN A 502 45.41 -65.59 3.87
N VAL A 503 44.73 -66.50 4.57
CA VAL A 503 43.45 -66.22 5.23
C VAL A 503 43.61 -65.11 6.26
N LYS A 504 44.66 -65.17 7.10
CA LYS A 504 44.94 -64.12 8.10
C LYS A 504 45.15 -62.74 7.48
N ARG A 505 45.87 -62.67 6.35
CA ARG A 505 46.02 -61.43 5.57
C ARG A 505 44.69 -60.96 4.99
N GLY A 506 43.86 -61.88 4.48
CA GLY A 506 42.52 -61.59 3.99
C GLY A 506 41.61 -61.01 5.06
N VAL A 507 41.59 -61.61 6.26
CA VAL A 507 40.84 -61.11 7.43
C VAL A 507 41.26 -59.68 7.76
N ALA A 508 42.57 -59.40 7.81
CA ALA A 508 43.08 -58.07 8.11
C ALA A 508 42.60 -57.00 7.10
N LEU A 509 42.67 -57.28 5.80
CA LEU A 509 42.23 -56.36 4.75
C LEU A 509 40.71 -56.12 4.78
N VAL A 510 39.93 -57.16 5.06
CA VAL A 510 38.47 -57.05 5.19
C VAL A 510 38.10 -56.25 6.45
N ALA A 511 38.84 -56.41 7.55
CA ALA A 511 38.66 -55.62 8.76
C ALA A 511 38.98 -54.12 8.53
N GLU A 512 40.06 -53.82 7.83
CA GLU A 512 40.42 -52.44 7.43
C GLU A 512 39.32 -51.81 6.53
N THR A 513 38.78 -52.59 5.59
CA THR A 513 37.64 -52.18 4.76
C THR A 513 36.41 -51.86 5.61
N GLY A 514 36.14 -52.67 6.64
CA GLY A 514 35.03 -52.43 7.58
C GLY A 514 35.20 -51.13 8.37
N GLN A 515 36.42 -50.82 8.82
CA GLN A 515 36.71 -49.55 9.49
C GLN A 515 36.51 -48.34 8.55
N ALA A 516 36.99 -48.43 7.31
CA ALA A 516 36.80 -47.36 6.32
C ALA A 516 35.32 -47.11 6.01
N LEU A 517 34.50 -48.16 5.88
CA LEU A 517 33.04 -48.02 5.71
C LEU A 517 32.37 -47.39 6.93
N GLY A 518 32.83 -47.70 8.15
CA GLY A 518 32.35 -47.05 9.37
C GLY A 518 32.65 -45.54 9.39
N GLN A 519 33.84 -45.13 8.97
CA GLN A 519 34.21 -43.72 8.84
C GLN A 519 33.36 -43.00 7.78
N ILE A 520 33.10 -43.65 6.63
CA ILE A 520 32.19 -43.11 5.60
C ILE A 520 30.79 -42.92 6.19
N GLY A 521 30.27 -43.88 6.95
CA GLY A 521 28.98 -43.77 7.62
C GLY A 521 28.88 -42.53 8.52
N GLN A 522 29.92 -42.27 9.32
CA GLN A 522 30.00 -41.07 10.17
C GLN A 522 30.06 -39.77 9.36
N GLN A 523 30.85 -39.72 8.29
CA GLN A 523 30.93 -38.53 7.43
C GLN A 523 29.61 -38.24 6.71
N VAL A 524 28.90 -39.29 6.26
CA VAL A 524 27.58 -39.11 5.63
C VAL A 524 26.55 -38.60 6.63
N GLU A 525 26.63 -39.02 7.90
CA GLU A 525 25.80 -38.48 8.98
C GLU A 525 26.05 -36.98 9.19
N GLU A 526 27.31 -36.54 9.21
CA GLU A 526 27.65 -35.11 9.28
C GLU A 526 27.14 -34.31 8.07
N VAL A 527 27.22 -34.89 6.86
CA VAL A 527 26.63 -34.29 5.65
C VAL A 527 25.12 -34.13 5.81
N ASN A 528 24.42 -35.14 6.34
CA ASN A 528 22.98 -35.09 6.56
C ASN A 528 22.59 -33.97 7.54
N LEU A 529 23.33 -33.82 8.65
CA LEU A 529 23.12 -32.73 9.61
C LEU A 529 23.31 -31.34 8.98
N ASN A 530 24.37 -31.17 8.17
CA ASN A 530 24.61 -29.90 7.47
C ASN A 530 23.53 -29.58 6.43
N VAL A 531 23.05 -30.59 5.71
CA VAL A 531 21.97 -30.42 4.74
C VAL A 531 20.68 -30.01 5.44
N ALA A 532 20.34 -30.63 6.58
CA ALA A 532 19.18 -30.22 7.38
C ALA A 532 19.28 -28.75 7.81
N ALA A 533 20.45 -28.31 8.27
CA ALA A 533 20.68 -26.91 8.62
C ALA A 533 20.52 -25.95 7.42
N ILE A 534 20.93 -26.36 6.21
CA ILE A 534 20.74 -25.58 4.97
C ILE A 534 19.25 -25.47 4.63
N VAL A 535 18.48 -26.54 4.77
CA VAL A 535 17.03 -26.52 4.53
C VAL A 535 16.34 -25.57 5.49
N ASP A 536 16.67 -25.63 6.78
CA ASP A 536 16.11 -24.72 7.79
C ASP A 536 16.47 -23.26 7.50
N ALA A 537 17.74 -22.97 7.21
CA ALA A 537 18.20 -21.63 6.83
C ALA A 537 17.51 -21.13 5.55
N SER A 538 17.27 -22.00 4.56
CA SER A 538 16.57 -21.64 3.33
C SER A 538 15.09 -21.30 3.58
N ARG A 539 14.42 -22.01 4.50
CA ARG A 539 13.05 -21.70 4.93
C ARG A 539 12.96 -20.37 5.65
N GLU A 540 13.93 -20.08 6.52
CA GLU A 540 14.03 -18.78 7.19
C GLU A 540 14.26 -17.64 6.18
N GLN A 541 15.18 -17.82 5.24
CA GLN A 541 15.43 -16.86 4.15
C GLN A 541 14.18 -16.63 3.30
N ALA A 542 13.42 -17.67 2.96
CA ALA A 542 12.17 -17.53 2.21
C ALA A 542 11.15 -16.69 2.98
N THR A 543 11.08 -16.86 4.30
CA THR A 543 10.22 -16.04 5.17
C THR A 543 10.69 -14.58 5.19
N GLY A 544 11.98 -14.34 5.36
CA GLY A 544 12.55 -12.98 5.32
C GLY A 544 12.36 -12.29 3.96
N LEU A 545 12.50 -13.02 2.85
CA LEU A 545 12.24 -12.48 1.51
C LEU A 545 10.76 -12.10 1.32
N LYS A 546 9.82 -12.85 1.92
CA LYS A 546 8.39 -12.50 1.91
C LYS A 546 8.12 -11.19 2.65
N GLU A 547 8.76 -10.98 3.79
CA GLU A 547 8.65 -9.72 4.55
C GLU A 547 9.27 -8.54 3.79
N ILE A 548 10.42 -8.74 3.15
CA ILE A 548 11.05 -7.72 2.31
C ILE A 548 10.15 -7.36 1.12
N ASN A 549 9.50 -8.35 0.49
CA ASN A 549 8.55 -8.11 -0.60
C ASN A 549 7.36 -7.25 -0.14
N LEU A 550 6.81 -7.52 1.06
CA LEU A 550 5.76 -6.70 1.64
C LEU A 550 6.24 -5.24 1.89
N ALA A 551 7.44 -5.08 2.43
CA ALA A 551 8.04 -3.77 2.66
C ALA A 551 8.24 -3.01 1.34
N LEU A 552 8.67 -3.68 0.27
CA LEU A 552 8.81 -3.08 -1.05
C LEU A 552 7.49 -2.64 -1.68
N ASN A 553 6.43 -3.43 -1.53
CA ASN A 553 5.09 -2.98 -1.97
C ASN A 553 4.67 -1.69 -1.25
N THR A 554 5.04 -1.54 0.03
CA THR A 554 4.79 -0.29 0.78
C THR A 554 5.63 0.88 0.22
N ILE A 555 6.89 0.63 -0.13
CA ILE A 555 7.76 1.65 -0.76
C ILE A 555 7.22 2.03 -2.14
N ASP A 556 6.77 1.08 -2.94
CA ASP A 556 6.16 1.33 -4.25
C ASP A 556 4.92 2.20 -4.12
N GLN A 557 4.01 1.84 -3.22
CA GLN A 557 2.81 2.64 -2.94
C GLN A 557 3.16 4.07 -2.50
N GLY A 558 4.15 4.22 -1.61
CA GLY A 558 4.64 5.54 -1.20
C GLY A 558 5.27 6.32 -2.35
N THR A 559 5.94 5.64 -3.28
CA THR A 559 6.53 6.24 -4.48
C THR A 559 5.44 6.74 -5.44
N GLN A 560 4.37 5.97 -5.65
CA GLN A 560 3.22 6.39 -6.44
C GLN A 560 2.47 7.56 -5.79
N GLN A 561 2.29 7.54 -4.47
CA GLN A 561 1.71 8.66 -3.72
C GLN A 561 2.55 9.94 -3.85
N ASN A 562 3.88 9.81 -3.78
CA ASN A 562 4.78 10.93 -4.02
C ASN A 562 4.65 11.48 -5.45
N ALA A 563 4.49 10.62 -6.45
CA ALA A 563 4.27 11.05 -7.83
C ALA A 563 2.96 11.86 -7.96
N ALA A 564 1.87 11.36 -7.39
CA ALA A 564 0.59 12.08 -7.36
C ALA A 564 0.69 13.41 -6.61
N MET A 565 1.37 13.43 -5.46
CA MET A 565 1.59 14.64 -4.66
C MET A 565 2.41 15.69 -5.41
N VAL A 566 3.41 15.26 -6.18
CA VAL A 566 4.23 16.12 -7.04
C VAL A 566 3.39 16.74 -8.15
N GLU A 567 2.53 15.96 -8.82
CA GLU A 567 1.60 16.50 -9.82
C GLU A 567 0.64 17.53 -9.22
N GLU A 568 0.05 17.22 -8.06
CA GLU A 568 -0.86 18.12 -7.35
C GLU A 568 -0.15 19.42 -6.92
N SER A 569 1.06 19.31 -6.37
CA SER A 569 1.87 20.44 -5.92
C SER A 569 2.28 21.34 -7.08
N ASN A 570 2.61 20.76 -8.24
CA ASN A 570 2.91 21.52 -9.45
C ASN A 570 1.66 22.27 -9.95
N ALA A 571 0.50 21.60 -9.98
CA ALA A 571 -0.77 22.22 -10.36
C ALA A 571 -1.20 23.34 -9.38
N ALA A 572 -0.98 23.15 -8.08
CA ALA A 572 -1.24 24.17 -7.06
C ALA A 572 -0.31 25.39 -7.24
N SER A 573 0.98 25.16 -7.46
CA SER A 573 1.97 26.22 -7.69
C SER A 573 1.66 27.03 -8.94
N GLN A 574 1.28 26.38 -10.03
CA GLN A 574 0.85 27.05 -11.26
C GLN A 574 -0.41 27.90 -11.06
N ARG A 575 -1.38 27.41 -10.27
CA ARG A 575 -2.59 28.18 -9.92
C ARG A 575 -2.25 29.40 -9.08
N LEU A 576 -1.39 29.27 -8.07
CA LEU A 576 -0.95 30.40 -7.23
C LEU A 576 -0.18 31.45 -8.04
N ALA A 577 0.68 31.02 -8.96
CA ALA A 577 1.39 31.92 -9.87
C ALA A 577 0.42 32.73 -10.74
N LYS A 578 -0.60 32.08 -11.31
CA LYS A 578 -1.66 32.76 -12.10
C LYS A 578 -2.50 33.71 -11.25
N GLU A 579 -2.83 33.34 -10.02
CA GLU A 579 -3.61 34.21 -9.11
C GLU A 579 -2.80 35.46 -8.71
N ALA A 580 -1.50 35.30 -8.47
CA ALA A 580 -0.60 36.42 -8.21
C ALA A 580 -0.47 37.34 -9.44
N GLU A 581 -0.39 36.78 -10.66
CA GLU A 581 -0.41 37.54 -11.92
C GLU A 581 -1.72 38.32 -12.09
N ALA A 582 -2.87 37.69 -11.83
CA ALA A 582 -4.17 38.35 -11.88
C ALA A 582 -4.29 39.50 -10.85
N LEU A 583 -3.71 39.32 -9.64
CA LEU A 583 -3.61 40.39 -8.64
C LEU A 583 -2.74 41.55 -9.12
N PHE A 584 -1.62 41.28 -9.79
CA PHE A 584 -0.80 42.34 -10.38
C PHE A 584 -1.55 43.12 -11.46
N ASP A 585 -2.30 42.45 -12.33
CA ASP A 585 -3.14 43.11 -13.35
C ASP A 585 -4.23 43.99 -12.73
N LEU A 586 -4.84 43.53 -11.62
CA LEU A 586 -5.84 44.31 -10.89
C LEU A 586 -5.22 45.54 -10.20
N LEU A 587 -4.06 45.36 -9.55
CA LEU A 587 -3.34 46.43 -8.88
C LEU A 587 -2.76 47.44 -9.87
N GLY A 588 -2.35 47.00 -11.07
CA GLY A 588 -1.84 47.85 -12.14
C GLY A 588 -2.83 48.88 -12.65
N ARG A 589 -4.13 48.72 -12.36
CA ARG A 589 -5.18 49.72 -12.64
C ARG A 589 -5.08 50.94 -11.71
N PHE A 590 -4.39 50.81 -10.58
CA PHE A 590 -4.24 51.87 -9.59
C PHE A 590 -2.83 52.46 -9.63
N LYS A 591 -2.73 53.79 -9.73
CA LYS A 591 -1.46 54.52 -9.59
C LYS A 591 -1.15 54.72 -8.11
N THR A 592 -0.20 53.97 -7.58
CA THR A 592 0.22 54.00 -6.18
C THR A 592 1.55 54.73 -5.96
N GLY A 593 2.11 55.36 -7.00
CA GLY A 593 3.28 56.26 -6.88
C GLY A 593 4.64 55.58 -6.74
N GLU A 594 4.71 54.25 -6.79
CA GLU A 594 5.97 53.53 -6.94
C GLU A 594 6.11 53.04 -8.38
N THR A 595 6.92 53.74 -9.16
CA THR A 595 7.46 53.21 -10.41
C THR A 595 8.79 52.56 -10.08
N SER A 596 8.84 51.23 -10.17
CA SER A 596 10.04 50.44 -10.47
C SER A 596 11.28 50.64 -9.57
N GLN A 597 11.26 50.06 -8.37
CA GLN A 597 12.48 49.70 -7.63
C GLN A 597 12.43 48.22 -7.19
N SER A 598 12.18 47.32 -8.14
CA SER A 598 12.14 45.86 -7.85
C SER A 598 13.14 45.04 -8.66
N ALA A 599 14.06 45.67 -9.41
CA ALA A 599 15.02 44.95 -10.25
C ALA A 599 16.34 44.52 -9.56
N SER A 600 16.62 44.90 -8.30
CA SER A 600 17.95 44.68 -7.69
C SER A 600 18.06 43.54 -6.66
N VAL A 601 16.96 42.96 -6.17
CA VAL A 601 17.02 41.96 -5.07
C VAL A 601 17.27 40.53 -5.60
N ALA A 602 17.05 40.26 -6.89
CA ALA A 602 17.25 38.93 -7.48
C ALA A 602 18.73 38.49 -7.58
N THR A 603 19.70 39.39 -7.36
CA THR A 603 21.13 39.09 -7.54
C THR A 603 21.86 38.65 -6.27
N GLY A 604 21.28 38.88 -5.08
CA GLY A 604 21.92 38.54 -3.79
C GLY A 604 21.82 37.06 -3.41
N PHE A 605 20.66 36.44 -3.63
CA PHE A 605 20.39 35.08 -3.16
C PHE A 605 21.00 33.97 -4.04
N ARG A 606 21.24 34.22 -5.34
CA ARG A 606 21.89 33.24 -6.23
C ARG A 606 23.35 32.93 -5.85
N ARG A 607 24.02 33.81 -5.09
CA ARG A 607 25.43 33.61 -4.71
C ARG A 607 25.60 32.72 -3.48
N GLN A 608 24.60 32.65 -2.61
CA GLN A 608 24.72 31.95 -1.32
C GLN A 608 24.36 30.45 -1.42
N GLU A 609 23.48 30.07 -2.36
CA GLU A 609 23.14 28.65 -2.59
C GLU A 609 24.24 27.85 -3.31
N ARG A 610 25.02 28.48 -4.20
CA ARG A 610 26.15 27.79 -4.88
C ARG A 610 27.27 27.39 -3.92
N GLN A 611 27.35 27.98 -2.72
CA GLN A 611 28.34 27.60 -1.71
C GLN A 611 27.83 26.51 -0.75
N ALA A 612 26.51 26.35 -0.56
CA ALA A 612 25.96 25.34 0.33
C ALA A 612 25.80 23.96 -0.33
N ALA A 613 25.66 23.89 -1.66
CA ALA A 613 25.52 22.64 -2.41
C ALA A 613 26.84 21.86 -2.66
N ALA A 614 27.98 22.36 -2.16
CA ALA A 614 29.30 21.78 -2.41
C ALA A 614 29.92 21.05 -1.19
N SER A 615 29.09 20.62 -0.22
CA SER A 615 29.53 19.70 0.83
C SER A 615 29.06 18.29 0.49
N PRO A 616 29.95 17.36 0.09
CA PRO A 616 29.61 15.95 0.02
C PRO A 616 29.38 15.44 1.44
N LEU A 617 28.23 14.80 1.68
CA LEU A 617 28.01 14.01 2.88
C LEU A 617 29.10 12.92 2.99
N PRO A 618 29.56 12.57 4.21
CA PRO A 618 30.54 11.49 4.38
C PRO A 618 29.95 10.19 3.84
N GLY A 619 30.67 9.56 2.91
CA GLY A 619 30.27 8.32 2.28
C GLY A 619 30.04 7.21 3.30
N PHE A 620 28.85 6.59 3.26
CA PHE A 620 28.66 5.27 3.84
C PHE A 620 29.57 4.28 3.10
N GLY A 621 30.53 3.74 3.84
CA GLY A 621 31.59 2.90 3.33
C GLY A 621 31.06 1.64 2.65
N ARG A 622 31.53 1.42 1.42
CA ARG A 622 31.61 0.09 0.79
C ARG A 622 32.77 -0.66 1.46
N THR A 623 32.44 -1.50 2.42
CA THR A 623 33.29 -2.55 3.01
C THR A 623 32.31 -3.58 3.59
N ALA A 624 32.28 -4.88 3.26
CA ALA A 624 33.23 -5.74 2.58
C ALA A 624 32.47 -6.93 1.96
N ILE A 625 32.77 -7.28 0.71
CA ILE A 625 32.60 -8.65 0.20
C ILE A 625 33.91 -9.00 -0.53
N ARG A 626 34.84 -9.62 0.21
CA ARG A 626 35.89 -10.46 -0.37
C ARG A 626 36.50 -11.35 0.72
N ALA A 627 36.68 -12.60 0.34
CA ALA A 627 37.46 -13.66 1.00
C ALA A 627 36.75 -14.48 2.09
N TYR A 628 36.07 -15.55 1.66
CA TYR A 628 36.42 -16.89 2.13
C TYR A 628 36.60 -17.78 0.90
N GLY A 629 37.81 -18.33 0.80
CA GLY A 629 38.33 -19.08 -0.34
C GLY A 629 39.72 -19.58 0.06
N SER A 630 39.73 -20.56 0.97
CA SER A 630 40.81 -21.50 1.26
C SER A 630 40.21 -22.64 2.06
#